data_AF-A0A2V6BHU3-F1
#
_entry.id   AF-A0A2V6BHU3-F1
#
_cell.length_a   1.000
_cell.length_b   1.000
_cell.length_c   1.000
_cell.angle_alpha   90.00
_cell.angle_beta   90.00
_cell.angle_gamma   90.00
#
_symmetry.space_group_name_H-M   'P 1'
#
loop_
_entity.id
_entity.type
_entity.pdbx_description
1 polymer ?
#
loop_
_entity_poly.entity_id
_entity_poly.type
_entity_poly.pdbx_seq_one_letter_code
_entity_poly.pdbx_strand_id
1 'polypeptide(L)'
;TITEDHRKKKEGLTEQLTDSLSNILLGEKIPLDVVNAQTGEIIIPANRKITKTLLRKLANVYDHIEIDPSPIRNKIREIIASYEHKFAELELERERAMDRVESGDDIDPGIIKQVKVYIASKRKLSVGDKMAGRHGNKGVVARIVPEEDMPFLPDGTPVEIVLNPLGVPSRMNVGQVLETHLGVAAKALGFRVATPVFDGIPESKIREYLKDAKKVEGFSWVHENGKARLFDGRTGDAFDQEVVVGYIY
;
A
#
# COMPACT_ATOMS: atom_id res chain seq x y z
N THR A 1 12.74 -19.41 -4.92
CA THR A 1 13.78 -20.05 -4.05
C THR A 1 15.03 -19.19 -3.99
N ILE A 2 15.95 -19.41 -3.04
CA ILE A 2 17.20 -18.61 -2.92
C ILE A 2 17.96 -18.55 -4.26
N THR A 3 18.01 -19.67 -4.97
CA THR A 3 18.63 -19.79 -6.30
C THR A 3 17.90 -18.98 -7.38
N GLU A 4 16.57 -18.96 -7.38
CA GLU A 4 15.77 -18.14 -8.30
C GLU A 4 15.89 -16.65 -8.01
N ASP A 5 15.87 -16.25 -6.74
CA ASP A 5 16.00 -14.85 -6.34
C ASP A 5 17.40 -14.32 -6.66
N HIS A 6 18.43 -15.14 -6.42
CA HIS A 6 19.80 -14.84 -6.86
C HIS A 6 19.89 -14.68 -8.38
N ARG A 7 19.31 -15.62 -9.15
CA ARG A 7 19.31 -15.54 -10.61
C ARG A 7 18.63 -14.25 -11.11
N LYS A 8 17.47 -13.89 -10.56
CA LYS A 8 16.76 -12.65 -10.92
C LYS A 8 17.59 -11.40 -10.61
N LYS A 9 18.21 -11.35 -9.42
CA LYS A 9 19.10 -10.25 -9.04
C LYS A 9 20.31 -10.17 -9.96
N LYS A 10 20.93 -11.31 -10.30
CA LYS A 10 22.08 -11.40 -11.21
C LYS A 10 21.72 -10.93 -12.62
N GLU A 11 20.61 -11.41 -13.18
CA GLU A 11 20.10 -10.96 -14.49
C GLU A 11 19.83 -9.45 -14.51
N GLY A 12 19.22 -8.90 -13.46
CA GLY A 12 19.00 -7.46 -13.33
C GLY A 12 20.31 -6.67 -13.28
N LEU A 13 21.32 -7.17 -12.58
CA LEU A 13 22.63 -6.54 -12.51
C LEU A 13 23.38 -6.61 -13.85
N THR A 14 23.27 -7.72 -14.56
CA THR A 14 23.82 -7.89 -15.91
C THR A 14 23.14 -6.96 -16.93
N GLU A 15 21.84 -6.70 -16.78
CA GLU A 15 21.13 -5.72 -17.60
C GLU A 15 21.61 -4.29 -17.32
N GLN A 16 21.79 -3.92 -16.03
CA GLN A 16 22.37 -2.63 -15.66
C GLN A 16 23.80 -2.45 -16.19
N LEU A 17 24.63 -3.50 -16.15
CA LEU A 17 25.96 -3.50 -16.77
C LEU A 17 25.85 -3.30 -18.28
N THR A 18 24.93 -4.01 -18.94
CA THR A 18 24.68 -3.86 -20.39
C THR A 18 24.27 -2.44 -20.75
N ASP A 19 23.42 -1.79 -19.97
CA ASP A 19 22.99 -0.42 -20.19
C ASP A 19 24.12 0.59 -19.95
N SER A 20 24.93 0.38 -18.90
CA SER A 20 26.10 1.20 -18.61
C SER A 20 27.15 1.14 -19.72
N LEU A 21 27.39 -0.07 -20.25
CA LEU A 21 28.24 -0.28 -21.43
C LEU A 21 27.63 0.34 -22.69
N SER A 22 26.30 0.24 -22.87
CA SER A 22 25.60 0.79 -24.03
C SER A 22 25.68 2.31 -24.07
N ASN A 23 25.56 3.00 -22.94
CA ASN A 23 25.65 4.46 -22.89
C ASN A 23 26.97 5.01 -23.41
N ILE A 24 28.05 4.23 -23.32
CA ILE A 24 29.41 4.66 -23.67
C ILE A 24 29.85 4.10 -25.03
N LEU A 25 29.44 2.87 -25.37
CA LEU A 25 30.02 2.13 -26.50
C LEU A 25 29.05 1.94 -27.67
N LEU A 26 27.78 2.31 -27.52
CA LEU A 26 26.79 2.10 -28.58
C LEU A 26 27.13 2.93 -29.83
N GLY A 27 27.28 2.26 -30.96
CA GLY A 27 27.60 2.89 -32.24
C GLY A 27 29.09 3.16 -32.49
N GLU A 28 29.96 2.98 -31.49
CA GLU A 28 31.41 2.99 -31.70
C GLU A 28 31.87 1.75 -32.49
N LYS A 29 33.04 1.87 -33.13
CA LYS A 29 33.72 0.76 -33.82
C LYS A 29 35.04 0.51 -33.12
N ILE A 30 35.27 -0.73 -32.70
CA ILE A 30 36.55 -1.17 -32.15
C ILE A 30 37.37 -1.72 -33.31
N PRO A 31 38.61 -1.26 -33.54
CA PRO A 31 39.44 -1.75 -34.64
C PRO A 31 39.98 -3.17 -34.43
N LEU A 32 39.73 -3.77 -33.26
CA LEU A 32 40.27 -5.03 -32.77
C LEU A 32 39.14 -5.94 -32.28
N ASP A 33 39.38 -7.25 -32.30
CA ASP A 33 38.42 -8.25 -31.83
C ASP A 33 38.36 -8.26 -30.29
N VAL A 34 37.16 -8.40 -29.74
CA VAL A 34 36.95 -8.71 -28.32
C VAL A 34 36.64 -10.19 -28.21
N VAL A 35 37.49 -10.92 -27.51
CA VAL A 35 37.41 -12.38 -27.40
C VAL A 35 37.11 -12.81 -25.98
N ASN A 36 36.37 -13.90 -25.85
CA ASN A 36 36.23 -14.63 -24.61
C ASN A 36 37.51 -15.44 -24.36
N ALA A 37 38.20 -15.17 -23.25
CA ALA A 37 39.46 -15.84 -22.90
C ALA A 37 39.30 -17.35 -22.68
N GLN A 38 38.11 -17.82 -22.29
CA GLN A 38 37.86 -19.23 -22.01
C GLN A 38 37.47 -20.04 -23.24
N THR A 39 36.62 -19.48 -24.11
CA THR A 39 36.08 -20.22 -25.26
C THR A 39 36.78 -19.87 -26.58
N GLY A 40 37.57 -18.79 -26.60
CA GLY A 40 38.12 -18.22 -27.83
C GLY A 40 37.05 -17.65 -28.76
N GLU A 41 35.79 -17.56 -28.32
CA GLU A 41 34.70 -17.01 -29.14
C GLU A 41 34.87 -15.49 -29.29
N ILE A 42 34.79 -15.02 -30.53
CA ILE A 42 34.79 -13.58 -30.84
C ILE A 42 33.42 -13.02 -30.46
N ILE A 43 33.36 -12.25 -29.38
CA ILE A 43 32.15 -11.59 -28.89
C ILE A 43 31.86 -10.36 -29.75
N ILE A 44 32.86 -9.52 -30.00
CA ILE A 44 32.73 -8.33 -30.85
C ILE A 44 33.79 -8.39 -31.95
N PRO A 45 33.39 -8.59 -33.22
CA PRO A 45 34.31 -8.56 -34.35
C PRO A 45 34.88 -7.16 -34.61
N ALA A 46 36.12 -7.11 -35.07
CA ALA A 46 36.84 -5.90 -35.46
C ALA A 46 36.06 -5.12 -36.52
N ASN A 47 36.06 -3.80 -36.38
CA ASN A 47 35.40 -2.81 -37.23
C ASN A 47 33.87 -2.96 -37.38
N ARG A 48 33.24 -3.85 -36.61
CA ARG A 48 31.78 -3.98 -36.56
C ARG A 48 31.19 -2.92 -35.62
N LYS A 49 30.03 -2.37 -36.00
CA LYS A 49 29.26 -1.48 -35.11
C LYS A 49 28.76 -2.27 -33.91
N ILE A 50 28.99 -1.74 -32.70
CA ILE A 50 28.55 -2.35 -31.45
C ILE A 50 27.03 -2.21 -31.29
N THR A 51 26.35 -3.33 -31.12
CA THR A 51 24.91 -3.40 -30.86
C THR A 51 24.64 -3.83 -29.41
N LYS A 52 23.47 -3.46 -28.87
CA LYS A 52 23.05 -3.84 -27.50
C LYS A 52 23.06 -5.36 -27.28
N THR A 53 22.80 -6.16 -28.32
CA THR A 53 22.87 -7.62 -28.28
C THR A 53 24.29 -8.16 -28.05
N LEU A 54 25.30 -7.53 -28.64
CA LEU A 54 26.70 -7.90 -28.44
C LEU A 54 27.20 -7.46 -27.05
N LEU A 55 26.75 -6.28 -26.58
CA LEU A 55 27.05 -5.81 -25.23
C LEU A 55 26.42 -6.69 -24.15
N ARG A 56 25.22 -7.24 -24.40
CA ARG A 56 24.60 -8.22 -23.48
C ARG A 56 25.42 -9.51 -23.42
N LYS A 57 25.93 -10.00 -24.55
CA LYS A 57 26.86 -11.15 -24.57
C LYS A 57 28.15 -10.85 -23.80
N LEU A 58 28.69 -9.64 -23.96
CA LEU A 58 29.88 -9.20 -23.25
C LEU A 58 29.64 -9.09 -21.73
N ALA A 59 28.51 -8.52 -21.32
CA ALA A 59 28.12 -8.40 -19.92
C ALA A 59 27.87 -9.75 -19.24
N ASN A 60 27.51 -10.81 -19.98
CA ASN A 60 27.38 -12.16 -19.44
C ASN A 60 28.73 -12.82 -19.14
N VAL A 61 29.81 -12.40 -19.81
CA VAL A 61 31.16 -12.99 -19.69
C VAL A 61 32.15 -11.97 -19.15
N TYR A 62 31.68 -11.04 -18.30
CA TYR A 62 32.47 -9.89 -17.84
C TYR A 62 33.78 -10.29 -17.13
N ASP A 63 33.83 -11.47 -16.51
CA ASP A 63 34.99 -12.01 -15.78
C ASP A 63 36.13 -12.53 -16.69
N HIS A 64 35.85 -12.81 -17.97
CA HIS A 64 36.78 -13.52 -18.87
C HIS A 64 36.91 -12.85 -20.24
N ILE A 65 37.08 -11.53 -20.24
CA ILE A 65 37.24 -10.75 -21.47
C ILE A 65 38.71 -10.43 -21.71
N GLU A 66 39.20 -10.83 -22.89
CA GLU A 66 40.48 -10.39 -23.42
C GLU A 66 40.27 -9.32 -24.49
N ILE A 67 40.92 -8.17 -24.29
CA ILE A 67 40.91 -7.03 -25.23
C ILE A 67 42.32 -6.52 -25.37
N ASP A 68 42.75 -6.38 -26.61
CA ASP A 68 44.03 -5.77 -26.95
C ASP A 68 44.14 -4.31 -26.46
N PRO A 69 45.38 -3.81 -26.21
CA PRO A 69 45.58 -2.47 -25.67
C PRO A 69 44.96 -1.36 -26.52
N SER A 70 43.93 -0.70 -25.98
CA SER A 70 43.26 0.44 -26.59
C SER A 70 42.69 1.40 -25.53
N PRO A 71 42.45 2.68 -25.87
CA PRO A 71 41.78 3.62 -24.95
C PRO A 71 40.37 3.16 -24.54
N ILE A 72 39.68 2.45 -25.42
CA ILE A 72 38.33 1.91 -25.20
C ILE A 72 38.37 0.78 -24.14
N ARG A 73 39.42 -0.06 -24.15
CA ARG A 73 39.62 -1.10 -23.14
C ARG A 73 39.64 -0.55 -21.72
N ASN A 74 40.31 0.59 -21.51
CA ASN A 74 40.42 1.17 -20.17
C ASN A 74 39.03 1.60 -19.65
N LYS A 75 38.19 2.17 -20.52
CA LYS A 75 36.79 2.52 -20.19
C LYS A 75 35.95 1.28 -19.90
N ILE A 76 36.06 0.23 -20.72
CA ILE A 76 35.34 -1.04 -20.51
C ILE A 76 35.72 -1.64 -19.15
N ARG A 77 37.02 -1.72 -18.85
CA ARG A 77 37.52 -2.27 -17.58
C ARG A 77 37.07 -1.47 -16.37
N GLU A 78 37.04 -0.15 -16.45
CA GLU A 78 36.57 0.71 -15.36
C GLU A 78 35.09 0.44 -15.03
N ILE A 79 34.24 0.33 -16.06
CA ILE A 79 32.82 0.00 -15.88
C ILE A 79 32.67 -1.40 -15.30
N ILE A 80 33.38 -2.40 -15.85
CA ILE A 80 33.32 -3.78 -15.34
C ILE A 80 33.77 -3.84 -13.88
N ALA A 81 34.90 -3.22 -13.52
CA ALA A 81 35.41 -3.21 -12.16
C ALA A 81 34.40 -2.61 -11.16
N SER A 82 33.64 -1.58 -11.56
CA SER A 82 32.60 -1.00 -10.71
C SER A 82 31.41 -1.94 -10.45
N TYR A 83 31.14 -2.87 -11.36
CA TYR A 83 30.08 -3.87 -11.24
C TYR A 83 30.58 -5.19 -10.65
N GLU A 84 31.87 -5.49 -10.77
CA GLU A 84 32.50 -6.69 -10.19
C GLU A 84 32.28 -6.77 -8.67
N HIS A 85 32.44 -5.65 -7.94
CA HIS A 85 32.12 -5.59 -6.51
C HIS A 85 30.66 -5.93 -6.22
N LYS A 86 29.73 -5.46 -7.06
CA LYS A 86 28.30 -5.72 -6.88
C LYS A 86 27.93 -7.17 -7.17
N PHE A 87 28.56 -7.79 -8.16
CA PHE A 87 28.40 -9.22 -8.43
C PHE A 87 28.99 -10.08 -7.31
N ALA A 88 30.16 -9.71 -6.78
CA ALA A 88 30.78 -10.39 -5.65
C ALA A 88 29.93 -10.29 -4.37
N GLU A 89 29.37 -9.12 -4.08
CA GLU A 89 28.45 -8.92 -2.95
C GLU A 89 27.18 -9.77 -3.09
N LEU A 90 26.63 -9.86 -4.30
CA LEU A 90 25.46 -10.69 -4.57
C LEU A 90 25.73 -12.19 -4.38
N GLU A 91 26.91 -12.66 -4.81
CA GLU A 91 27.33 -14.06 -4.65
C GLU A 91 27.56 -14.39 -3.16
N LEU A 92 28.16 -13.45 -2.41
CA LEU A 92 28.34 -13.55 -0.96
C LEU A 92 27.00 -13.55 -0.19
N GLU A 93 26.02 -12.74 -0.63
CA GLU A 93 24.65 -12.81 -0.09
C GLU A 93 24.03 -14.18 -0.32
N ARG A 94 24.22 -14.77 -1.50
CA ARG A 94 23.71 -16.10 -1.83
C ARG A 94 24.34 -17.17 -0.95
N GLU A 95 25.67 -17.14 -0.80
CA GLU A 95 26.41 -18.07 0.06
C GLU A 95 25.91 -17.98 1.50
N ARG A 96 25.84 -16.78 2.09
CA ARG A 96 25.30 -16.56 3.44
C ARG A 96 23.85 -17.05 3.60
N ALA A 97 23.03 -16.89 2.56
CA ALA A 97 21.64 -17.36 2.61
C ALA A 97 21.54 -18.89 2.53
N MET A 98 22.42 -19.53 1.75
CA MET A 98 22.54 -20.99 1.68
C MET A 98 23.04 -21.55 3.00
N ASP A 99 24.11 -20.99 3.56
CA ASP A 99 24.69 -21.41 4.85
C ASP A 99 23.65 -21.35 5.97
N ARG A 100 22.82 -20.30 5.99
CA ARG A 100 21.74 -20.16 6.99
C ARG A 100 20.68 -21.25 6.87
N VAL A 101 20.35 -21.65 5.64
CA VAL A 101 19.38 -22.73 5.42
C VAL A 101 19.98 -24.09 5.78
N GLU A 102 21.28 -24.29 5.52
CA GLU A 102 22.01 -25.52 5.87
C GLU A 102 22.22 -25.65 7.37
N SER A 103 22.55 -24.55 8.08
CA SER A 103 22.72 -24.54 9.53
C SER A 103 21.41 -24.79 10.28
N GLY A 104 20.27 -24.54 9.64
CA GLY A 104 18.95 -24.58 10.26
C GLY A 104 18.72 -23.41 11.21
N ASP A 105 17.52 -23.37 11.80
CA ASP A 105 17.17 -22.42 12.85
C ASP A 105 17.59 -22.98 14.22
N ASP A 106 18.02 -22.12 15.13
CA ASP A 106 18.25 -22.49 16.53
C ASP A 106 16.96 -23.02 17.16
N ILE A 107 17.04 -24.21 17.73
CA ILE A 107 15.94 -24.88 18.43
C ILE A 107 16.25 -24.90 19.92
N ASP A 108 15.25 -24.62 20.76
CA ASP A 108 15.40 -24.68 22.22
C ASP A 108 15.88 -26.08 22.69
N PRO A 109 16.70 -26.15 23.77
CA PRO A 109 17.23 -27.41 24.28
C PRO A 109 16.11 -28.41 24.61
N GLY A 110 16.24 -29.64 24.11
CA GLY A 110 15.29 -30.73 24.34
C GLY A 110 14.24 -30.93 23.23
N ILE A 111 14.20 -30.07 22.21
CA ILE A 111 13.32 -30.23 21.04
C ILE A 111 14.11 -30.79 19.85
N ILE A 112 13.66 -31.93 19.31
CA ILE A 112 14.31 -32.61 18.18
C ILE A 112 13.90 -32.01 16.83
N LYS A 113 12.63 -31.59 16.69
CA LYS A 113 12.09 -31.01 15.46
C LYS A 113 10.93 -30.07 15.77
N GLN A 114 10.91 -28.90 15.15
CA GLN A 114 9.82 -27.93 15.25
C GLN A 114 9.14 -27.76 13.90
N VAL A 115 7.80 -27.72 13.89
CA VAL A 115 7.01 -27.42 12.69
C VAL A 115 6.10 -26.24 13.01
N LYS A 116 6.24 -25.14 12.26
CA LYS A 116 5.40 -23.94 12.40
C LYS A 116 4.37 -23.94 11.26
N VAL A 117 3.08 -23.93 11.61
CA VAL A 117 1.98 -23.84 10.65
C VAL A 117 1.29 -22.49 10.82
N TYR A 118 1.31 -21.67 9.78
CA TYR A 118 0.63 -20.38 9.76
C TYR A 118 -0.76 -20.53 9.16
N ILE A 119 -1.80 -20.19 9.93
CA ILE A 119 -3.19 -20.22 9.48
C ILE A 119 -3.73 -18.79 9.47
N ALA A 120 -4.17 -18.33 8.30
CA ALA A 120 -4.88 -17.07 8.16
C ALA A 120 -6.38 -17.32 8.08
N SER A 121 -7.17 -16.54 8.84
CA SER A 121 -8.64 -16.57 8.76
C SER A 121 -9.21 -15.16 8.74
N LYS A 122 -10.21 -14.92 7.89
CA LYS A 122 -10.98 -13.66 7.90
C LYS A 122 -12.12 -13.79 8.90
N ARG A 123 -12.10 -12.96 9.95
CA ARG A 123 -13.20 -12.87 10.92
C ARG A 123 -14.19 -11.80 10.49
N LYS A 124 -15.48 -12.12 10.56
CA LYS A 124 -16.58 -11.16 10.32
C LYS A 124 -17.04 -10.58 11.65
N LEU A 125 -17.67 -9.40 11.60
CA LEU A 125 -18.31 -8.79 12.77
C LEU A 125 -19.42 -9.70 13.29
N SER A 126 -19.50 -9.83 14.61
CA SER A 126 -20.42 -10.69 15.32
C SER A 126 -20.99 -10.02 16.57
N VAL A 127 -22.14 -10.52 17.03
CA VAL A 127 -22.73 -10.08 18.30
C VAL A 127 -21.76 -10.39 19.44
N GLY A 128 -21.52 -9.41 20.30
CA GLY A 128 -20.50 -9.52 21.36
C GLY A 128 -19.16 -8.87 21.02
N ASP A 129 -18.93 -8.49 19.76
CA ASP A 129 -17.72 -7.74 19.40
C ASP A 129 -17.73 -6.33 20.02
N LYS A 130 -16.56 -5.89 20.46
CA LYS A 130 -16.38 -4.58 21.09
C LYS A 130 -16.01 -3.54 20.03
N MET A 131 -16.78 -2.47 19.96
CA MET A 131 -16.59 -1.34 19.06
C MET A 131 -16.29 -0.06 19.86
N ALA A 132 -15.57 0.86 19.26
CA ALA A 132 -15.28 2.16 19.86
C ALA A 132 -15.24 3.25 18.79
N GLY A 133 -15.77 4.42 19.12
CA GLY A 133 -15.60 5.63 18.33
C GLY A 133 -14.42 6.48 18.81
N ARG A 134 -14.09 7.51 18.03
CA ARG A 134 -12.96 8.42 18.32
C ARG A 134 -13.15 9.30 19.55
N HIS A 135 -14.40 9.51 19.97
CA HIS A 135 -14.75 10.36 21.10
C HIS A 135 -14.83 9.60 22.43
N GLY A 136 -14.18 8.44 22.53
CA GLY A 136 -14.11 7.63 23.75
C GLY A 136 -15.39 6.86 24.08
N ASN A 137 -16.39 6.88 23.20
CA ASN A 137 -17.57 6.04 23.28
C ASN A 137 -17.19 4.59 22.95
N LYS A 138 -17.39 3.68 23.91
CA LYS A 138 -17.11 2.24 23.76
C LYS A 138 -18.41 1.48 23.96
N GLY A 139 -18.64 0.47 23.14
CA GLY A 139 -19.84 -0.37 23.19
C GLY A 139 -19.56 -1.80 22.75
N VAL A 140 -20.52 -2.67 22.99
CA VAL A 140 -20.52 -4.04 22.48
C VAL A 140 -21.69 -4.16 21.51
N VAL A 141 -21.49 -4.85 20.37
CA VAL A 141 -22.55 -5.11 19.40
C VAL A 141 -23.61 -5.97 20.07
N ALA A 142 -24.78 -5.38 20.36
CA ALA A 142 -25.86 -6.06 21.07
C ALA A 142 -26.69 -6.97 20.16
N ARG A 143 -26.98 -6.51 18.93
CA ARG A 143 -27.80 -7.24 17.96
C ARG A 143 -27.43 -6.80 16.55
N ILE A 144 -27.43 -7.76 15.62
CA ILE A 144 -27.41 -7.50 14.16
C ILE A 144 -28.83 -7.76 13.68
N VAL A 145 -29.45 -6.76 13.05
CA VAL A 145 -30.82 -6.84 12.54
C VAL A 145 -30.83 -6.76 11.01
N PRO A 146 -31.87 -7.30 10.36
CA PRO A 146 -32.09 -7.11 8.93
C PRO A 146 -32.25 -5.62 8.56
N GLU A 147 -32.02 -5.29 7.30
CA GLU A 147 -32.06 -3.91 6.79
C GLU A 147 -33.48 -3.34 6.82
N GLU A 148 -34.49 -4.17 6.55
CA GLU A 148 -35.92 -3.82 6.59
C GLU A 148 -36.41 -3.45 7.99
N ASP A 149 -35.73 -3.90 9.04
CA ASP A 149 -36.07 -3.65 10.44
C ASP A 149 -35.47 -2.32 10.95
N MET A 150 -34.55 -1.70 10.20
CA MET A 150 -33.84 -0.50 10.62
C MET A 150 -34.66 0.76 10.35
N PRO A 151 -34.57 1.78 11.22
CA PRO A 151 -35.11 3.09 10.92
C PRO A 151 -34.58 3.63 9.59
N PHE A 152 -35.44 4.26 8.81
CA PHE A 152 -35.07 4.77 7.49
C PHE A 152 -35.40 6.26 7.34
N LEU A 153 -34.63 6.90 6.46
CA LEU A 153 -34.75 8.30 6.08
C LEU A 153 -35.92 8.50 5.08
N PRO A 154 -36.40 9.73 4.86
CA PRO A 154 -37.52 9.99 3.93
C PRO A 154 -37.26 9.56 2.48
N ASP A 155 -36.00 9.40 2.10
CA ASP A 155 -35.56 8.89 0.79
C ASP A 155 -35.56 7.35 0.70
N GLY A 156 -35.90 6.66 1.79
CA GLY A 156 -35.89 5.20 1.91
C GLY A 156 -34.56 4.62 2.40
N THR A 157 -33.52 5.44 2.63
CA THR A 157 -32.21 4.94 3.05
C THR A 157 -32.25 4.49 4.52
N PRO A 158 -31.94 3.21 4.83
CA PRO A 158 -31.89 2.72 6.21
C PRO A 158 -30.61 3.18 6.92
N VAL A 159 -30.70 3.39 8.24
CA VAL A 159 -29.53 3.68 9.07
C VAL A 159 -28.74 2.40 9.35
N GLU A 160 -27.42 2.50 9.48
CA GLU A 160 -26.55 1.34 9.69
C GLU A 160 -26.29 1.04 11.18
N ILE A 161 -26.21 2.08 12.01
CA ILE A 161 -25.89 1.99 13.44
C ILE A 161 -26.81 2.91 14.23
N VAL A 162 -27.41 2.38 15.29
CA VAL A 162 -28.20 3.15 16.27
C VAL A 162 -27.41 3.27 17.57
N LEU A 163 -27.15 4.51 18.01
CA LEU A 163 -26.42 4.81 19.23
C LEU A 163 -27.35 5.39 20.31
N ASN A 164 -27.07 5.05 21.56
CA ASN A 164 -27.82 5.59 22.71
C ASN A 164 -27.39 7.04 23.02
N PRO A 165 -28.31 8.02 22.99
CA PRO A 165 -27.98 9.43 23.22
C PRO A 165 -27.60 9.75 24.67
N LEU A 166 -27.97 8.92 25.65
CA LEU A 166 -27.73 9.19 27.07
C LEU A 166 -26.23 9.26 27.43
N GLY A 167 -25.37 8.62 26.62
CA GLY A 167 -23.93 8.64 26.82
C GLY A 167 -23.26 9.98 26.54
N VAL A 168 -23.89 10.83 25.73
CA VAL A 168 -23.33 12.14 25.31
C VAL A 168 -23.34 13.16 26.46
N PRO A 169 -24.47 13.47 27.12
CA PRO A 169 -24.49 14.46 28.20
C PRO A 169 -23.74 13.96 29.43
N SER A 170 -23.82 12.66 29.74
CA SER A 170 -23.19 12.08 30.92
C SER A 170 -21.66 12.15 30.88
N ARG A 171 -21.04 12.10 29.70
CA ARG A 171 -19.58 12.11 29.52
C ARG A 171 -19.05 13.38 28.84
N MET A 172 -19.93 14.31 28.50
CA MET A 172 -19.62 15.61 27.88
C MET A 172 -18.81 15.55 26.57
N ASN A 173 -18.89 14.44 25.84
CA ASN A 173 -18.24 14.25 24.54
C ASN A 173 -19.11 14.80 23.39
N VAL A 174 -19.40 16.11 23.45
CA VAL A 174 -20.21 16.83 22.44
C VAL A 174 -19.59 16.77 21.04
N GLY A 175 -18.26 16.61 20.96
CA GLY A 175 -17.54 16.46 19.69
C GLY A 175 -18.09 15.37 18.78
N GLN A 176 -18.67 14.30 19.33
CA GLN A 176 -19.28 13.22 18.53
C GLN A 176 -20.47 13.72 17.69
N VAL A 177 -21.24 14.65 18.23
CA VAL A 177 -22.40 15.24 17.55
C VAL A 177 -21.92 16.20 16.46
N LEU A 178 -20.88 16.98 16.76
CA LEU A 178 -20.25 17.88 15.77
C LEU A 178 -19.60 17.10 14.62
N GLU A 179 -18.94 15.96 14.91
CA GLU A 179 -18.42 15.04 13.90
C GLU A 179 -19.56 14.50 13.02
N THR A 180 -20.65 14.06 13.63
CA THR A 180 -21.83 13.53 12.92
C THR A 180 -22.40 14.56 11.94
N HIS A 181 -22.59 15.80 12.39
CA HIS A 181 -23.09 16.91 11.56
C HIS A 181 -22.15 17.24 10.40
N LEU A 182 -20.86 17.37 10.70
CA LEU A 182 -19.85 17.69 9.70
C LEU A 182 -19.67 16.55 8.70
N GLY A 183 -19.83 15.29 9.13
CA GLY A 183 -19.79 14.10 8.29
C GLY A 183 -20.89 14.09 7.23
N VAL A 184 -22.12 14.48 7.58
CA VAL A 184 -23.21 14.66 6.60
C VAL A 184 -22.85 15.73 5.59
N ALA A 185 -22.41 16.89 6.07
CA ALA A 185 -22.10 18.01 5.20
C ALA A 185 -20.95 17.67 4.23
N ALA A 186 -19.91 17.00 4.72
CA ALA A 186 -18.78 16.52 3.93
C ALA A 186 -19.21 15.50 2.86
N LYS A 187 -20.09 14.56 3.22
CA LYS A 187 -20.61 13.57 2.26
C LYS A 187 -21.47 14.22 1.18
N ALA A 188 -22.37 15.12 1.57
CA ALA A 188 -23.27 15.81 0.64
C ALA A 188 -22.51 16.70 -0.34
N LEU A 189 -21.55 17.48 0.16
CA LEU A 189 -20.80 18.45 -0.64
C LEU A 189 -19.55 17.84 -1.31
N GLY A 190 -19.26 16.56 -1.08
CA GLY A 190 -18.19 15.83 -1.75
C GLY A 190 -16.77 16.26 -1.38
N PHE A 191 -16.54 16.74 -0.15
CA PHE A 191 -15.22 17.17 0.30
C PHE A 191 -14.70 16.38 1.51
N ARG A 192 -13.39 16.44 1.73
CA ARG A 192 -12.74 15.87 2.91
C ARG A 192 -12.40 16.99 3.89
N VAL A 193 -12.63 16.75 5.17
CA VAL A 193 -12.36 17.73 6.23
C VAL A 193 -11.13 17.33 7.02
N ALA A 194 -10.25 18.30 7.29
CA ALA A 194 -9.23 18.20 8.33
C ALA A 194 -9.47 19.34 9.33
N THR A 195 -9.79 18.99 10.58
CA THR A 195 -9.95 19.96 11.68
C THR A 195 -8.78 19.80 12.65
N PRO A 196 -7.95 20.84 12.86
CA PRO A 196 -6.91 20.84 13.88
C PRO A 196 -7.48 20.57 15.28
N VAL A 197 -6.65 20.00 16.16
CA VAL A 197 -7.08 19.59 17.52
C VAL A 197 -7.48 20.79 18.39
N PHE A 198 -6.77 21.92 18.26
CA PHE A 198 -6.96 23.10 19.12
C PHE A 198 -7.55 24.32 18.40
N ASP A 199 -7.55 24.33 17.05
CA ASP A 199 -8.13 25.40 16.22
C ASP A 199 -9.10 24.76 15.22
N GLY A 200 -10.19 24.24 15.77
CA GLY A 200 -11.16 23.45 15.02
C GLY A 200 -12.16 24.31 14.24
N ILE A 201 -12.92 23.65 13.36
CA ILE A 201 -14.00 24.32 12.64
C ILE A 201 -15.05 24.89 13.62
N PRO A 202 -15.45 26.17 13.50
CA PRO A 202 -16.50 26.74 14.35
C PRO A 202 -17.86 26.16 13.98
N GLU A 203 -18.75 26.02 14.98
CA GLU A 203 -20.09 25.47 14.80
C GLU A 203 -20.91 26.23 13.73
N SER A 204 -20.77 27.56 13.66
CA SER A 204 -21.44 28.39 12.66
C SER A 204 -21.14 27.92 11.23
N LYS A 205 -19.89 27.56 10.96
CA LYS A 205 -19.46 27.06 9.66
C LYS A 205 -19.99 25.65 9.36
N ILE A 206 -20.13 24.81 10.39
CA ILE A 206 -20.78 23.49 10.24
C ILE A 206 -22.26 23.69 9.85
N ARG A 207 -22.97 24.62 10.50
CA ARG A 207 -24.37 24.94 10.15
C ARG A 207 -24.50 25.51 8.75
N GLU A 208 -23.58 26.36 8.31
CA GLU A 208 -23.51 26.84 6.91
C GLU A 208 -23.37 25.67 5.94
N TYR A 209 -22.45 24.74 6.21
CA TYR A 209 -22.29 23.56 5.36
C TYR A 209 -23.51 22.64 5.36
N LEU A 210 -24.22 22.49 6.49
CA LEU A 210 -25.49 21.75 6.52
C LEU A 210 -26.58 22.43 5.68
N LYS A 211 -26.62 23.77 5.70
CA LYS A 211 -27.56 24.54 4.87
C LYS A 211 -27.29 24.36 3.37
N ASP A 212 -26.02 24.26 2.98
CA ASP A 212 -25.64 23.96 1.61
C ASP A 212 -25.85 22.48 1.25
N ALA A 213 -25.56 21.56 2.17
CA ALA A 213 -25.81 20.13 2.01
C ALA A 213 -27.29 19.84 1.73
N LYS A 214 -28.22 20.53 2.40
CA LYS A 214 -29.67 20.40 2.16
C LYS A 214 -30.09 20.70 0.71
N LYS A 215 -29.31 21.52 -0.01
CA LYS A 215 -29.58 21.86 -1.43
C LYS A 215 -29.11 20.78 -2.40
N VAL A 216 -28.33 19.81 -1.93
CA VAL A 216 -27.83 18.70 -2.74
C VAL A 216 -28.92 17.63 -2.85
N GLU A 217 -29.12 17.10 -4.06
CA GLU A 217 -30.04 16.00 -4.30
C GLU A 217 -29.67 14.77 -3.44
N GLY A 218 -30.66 14.16 -2.80
CA GLY A 218 -30.46 13.03 -1.87
C GLY A 218 -30.08 13.43 -0.43
N PHE A 219 -29.92 14.72 -0.13
CA PHE A 219 -29.62 15.21 1.23
C PHE A 219 -30.66 16.20 1.76
N SER A 220 -31.82 16.34 1.11
CA SER A 220 -32.89 17.25 1.54
C SER A 220 -33.51 16.91 2.90
N TRP A 221 -33.23 15.71 3.41
CA TRP A 221 -33.69 15.23 4.72
C TRP A 221 -32.95 15.87 5.90
N VAL A 222 -31.76 16.45 5.70
CA VAL A 222 -31.00 17.06 6.80
C VAL A 222 -31.40 18.52 7.00
N HIS A 223 -31.76 18.85 8.24
CA HIS A 223 -32.07 20.22 8.65
C HIS A 223 -30.81 20.96 9.14
N GLU A 224 -30.88 22.29 9.25
CA GLU A 224 -29.75 23.13 9.73
C GLU A 224 -29.32 22.78 11.17
N ASN A 225 -30.20 22.15 11.95
CA ASN A 225 -29.93 21.65 13.30
C ASN A 225 -29.25 20.26 13.32
N GLY A 226 -28.95 19.69 12.15
CA GLY A 226 -28.34 18.36 12.01
C GLY A 226 -29.29 17.19 12.30
N LYS A 227 -30.59 17.46 12.43
CA LYS A 227 -31.62 16.45 12.64
C LYS A 227 -32.36 16.11 11.36
N ALA A 228 -33.05 14.98 11.38
CA ALA A 228 -33.89 14.46 10.32
C ALA A 228 -35.12 13.76 10.91
N ARG A 229 -36.21 13.72 10.17
CA ARG A 229 -37.34 12.83 10.48
C ARG A 229 -37.00 11.42 10.01
N LEU A 230 -37.10 10.45 10.91
CA LEU A 230 -36.96 9.03 10.62
C LEU A 230 -38.31 8.34 10.71
N PHE A 231 -38.40 7.18 10.06
CA PHE A 231 -39.56 6.28 10.09
C PHE A 231 -39.12 4.93 10.67
N ASP A 232 -40.00 4.28 11.43
CA ASP A 232 -39.77 2.94 11.98
C ASP A 232 -39.84 1.91 10.85
N GLY A 233 -38.78 1.12 10.65
CA GLY A 233 -38.75 0.06 9.62
C GLY A 233 -39.79 -1.03 9.84
N ARG A 234 -40.25 -1.24 11.08
CA ARG A 234 -41.22 -2.29 11.42
C ARG A 234 -42.66 -1.90 11.21
N THR A 235 -43.01 -0.65 11.49
CA THR A 235 -44.41 -0.18 11.40
C THR A 235 -44.63 0.77 10.21
N GLY A 236 -43.58 1.44 9.76
CA GLY A 236 -43.64 2.51 8.76
C GLY A 236 -44.01 3.87 9.35
N ASP A 237 -44.29 3.96 10.65
CA ASP A 237 -44.70 5.21 11.29
C ASP A 237 -43.52 6.18 11.47
N ALA A 238 -43.79 7.48 11.38
CA ALA A 238 -42.80 8.50 11.70
C ALA A 238 -42.55 8.57 13.22
N PHE A 239 -41.30 8.75 13.63
CA PHE A 239 -41.00 9.05 15.04
C PHE A 239 -41.53 10.44 15.46
N ASP A 240 -41.93 10.57 16.72
CA ASP A 240 -42.48 11.81 17.28
C ASP A 240 -41.48 12.98 17.23
N GLN A 241 -40.19 12.70 17.41
CA GLN A 241 -39.12 13.69 17.44
C GLN A 241 -38.12 13.47 16.31
N GLU A 242 -37.59 14.58 15.79
CA GLU A 242 -36.47 14.52 14.85
C GLU A 242 -35.21 14.00 15.55
N VAL A 243 -34.49 13.14 14.84
CA VAL A 243 -33.31 12.42 15.33
C VAL A 243 -32.06 12.99 14.67
N VAL A 244 -30.95 13.05 15.41
CA VAL A 244 -29.65 13.38 14.81
C VAL A 244 -29.20 12.21 13.95
N VAL A 245 -29.02 12.44 12.65
CA VAL A 245 -28.59 11.42 11.69
C VAL A 245 -27.35 11.92 10.97
N GLY A 246 -26.35 11.06 10.82
CA GLY A 246 -25.18 11.42 10.04
C GLY A 246 -24.09 10.37 9.98
N TYR A 247 -22.89 10.82 9.62
CA TYR A 247 -21.74 9.95 9.40
C TYR A 247 -20.70 10.16 10.49
N ILE A 248 -20.27 9.05 11.09
CA ILE A 248 -19.23 8.98 12.11
C ILE A 248 -18.12 8.04 11.64
N TYR A 249 -16.94 8.12 12.27
CA TYR A 249 -15.81 7.24 11.98
C TYR A 249 -15.60 6.17 13.07
#